data_AF-A0AAV8WYV0-F1
#
_entry.id   AF-A0AAV8WYV0-F1
#
_cell.length_a   1.000
_cell.length_b   1.000
_cell.length_c   1.000
_cell.angle_alpha   90.00
_cell.angle_beta   90.00
_cell.angle_gamma   90.00
#
_symmetry.space_group_name_H-M   'P 1'
#
loop_
_entity.id
_entity.type
_entity.pdbx_description
1 polymer ?
#
loop_
_entity_poly.entity_id
_entity_poly.type
_entity_poly.pdbx_seq_one_letter_code
_entity_poly.pdbx_strand_id
1 'polypeptide(L)'
;MSSDLLYRESESRKYPTPAVDPNPNAVADQKPGTLPSGVELDLPSKDLLLRLLELQPSRRLRSIRTLETIAFYKGFSFKDVRERKIKPNDLIKLYFPNGARNKKEDIEYFQDFEN
;
A
#
# COMPACT_ATOMS: atom_id res chain seq x y z
N MET A 1 52.61 -18.60 -0.30
CA MET A 1 51.65 -19.27 0.60
C MET A 1 51.16 -18.19 1.56
N SER A 2 50.11 -17.40 1.29
CA SER A 2 48.72 -17.69 0.92
C SER A 2 47.97 -18.51 1.96
N SER A 3 47.41 -17.83 2.96
CA SER A 3 46.12 -18.16 3.62
C SER A 3 45.92 -17.32 4.88
N ASP A 4 45.39 -16.10 4.73
CA ASP A 4 44.72 -15.38 5.82
C ASP A 4 43.51 -14.64 5.22
N LEU A 5 42.59 -15.44 4.68
CA LEU A 5 41.24 -15.03 4.35
C LEU A 5 40.35 -16.16 4.82
N LEU A 6 39.62 -15.96 5.91
CA LEU A 6 38.26 -16.45 6.16
C LEU A 6 37.95 -16.37 7.66
N TYR A 7 37.54 -15.20 8.13
CA TYR A 7 36.54 -15.07 9.20
C TYR A 7 36.01 -13.63 9.16
N ARG A 8 35.20 -13.31 8.15
CA ARG A 8 34.30 -12.17 8.25
C ARG A 8 32.98 -12.69 8.81
N GLU A 9 32.91 -12.59 10.12
CA GLU A 9 31.77 -12.88 10.96
C GLU A 9 30.49 -12.27 10.36
N SER A 10 29.42 -13.05 10.41
CA SER A 10 28.10 -12.75 9.91
C SER A 10 27.53 -11.52 10.62
N GLU A 11 27.72 -10.34 10.01
CA GLU A 11 26.93 -9.15 10.32
C GLU A 11 25.47 -9.47 10.00
N SER A 12 24.70 -9.78 11.05
CA SER A 12 23.25 -9.69 11.05
C SER A 12 22.88 -8.34 10.43
N ARG A 13 22.35 -8.36 9.22
CA ARG A 13 21.82 -7.17 8.55
C ARG A 13 20.59 -6.70 9.31
N LYS A 14 20.81 -6.01 10.43
CA LYS A 14 19.79 -5.23 11.11
C LYS A 14 19.53 -4.03 10.22
N TYR A 15 18.33 -3.99 9.63
CA TYR A 15 17.85 -2.78 8.99
C TYR A 15 17.83 -1.66 10.03
N PRO A 16 18.25 -0.44 9.68
CA PRO A 16 18.06 0.72 10.55
C PRO A 16 16.56 0.83 10.83
N THR A 17 16.17 0.73 12.10
CA THR A 17 14.83 1.12 12.51
C THR A 17 14.69 2.62 12.21
N PRO A 18 13.67 3.05 11.44
CA PRO A 18 13.48 4.47 11.20
C PRO A 18 13.29 5.17 12.55
N ALA A 19 13.98 6.29 12.74
CA ALA A 19 13.80 7.18 13.89
C ALA A 19 12.41 7.83 13.78
N VAL A 20 11.38 7.07 14.14
CA VAL A 20 10.03 7.59 14.35
C VAL A 20 9.88 7.72 15.85
N ASP A 21 9.75 8.96 16.35
CA ASP A 21 9.34 9.18 17.72
C ASP A 21 8.05 8.40 17.99
N PRO A 22 7.94 7.63 19.09
CA PRO A 22 6.74 6.89 19.38
C PRO A 22 5.60 7.88 19.63
N ASN A 23 4.77 8.09 18.61
CA ASN A 23 3.48 8.74 18.77
C ASN A 23 2.69 7.92 19.81
N PRO A 24 2.25 8.51 20.94
CA PRO A 24 1.48 7.79 21.95
C PRO A 24 0.11 7.29 21.46
N ASN A 25 -0.33 7.74 20.27
CA ASN A 25 -1.51 7.24 19.56
C ASN A 25 -1.17 6.31 18.38
N ALA A 26 0.10 5.93 18.18
CA ALA A 26 0.47 4.90 17.23
C ALA A 26 -0.18 3.59 17.69
N VAL A 27 -1.24 3.19 17.00
CA VAL A 27 -1.88 1.87 17.11
C VAL A 27 -0.80 0.79 17.16
N ALA A 28 -0.51 0.34 18.37
CA ALA A 28 0.70 -0.41 18.72
C ALA A 28 0.78 -1.82 18.10
N ASP A 29 -0.18 -2.26 17.28
CA ASP A 29 -0.31 -3.65 16.86
C ASP A 29 -0.75 -3.86 15.40
N GLN A 30 -0.46 -2.94 14.47
CA GLN A 30 -0.66 -3.26 13.06
C GLN A 30 0.50 -4.11 12.52
N LYS A 31 0.35 -5.43 12.59
CA LYS A 31 1.30 -6.39 12.00
C LYS A 31 1.44 -6.10 10.49
N PRO A 32 2.67 -5.98 9.97
CA PRO A 32 2.89 -5.79 8.53
C PRO A 32 2.14 -6.84 7.70
N GLY A 33 1.47 -6.39 6.65
CA GLY A 33 0.69 -7.26 5.76
C GLY A 33 -0.71 -7.63 6.27
N THR A 34 -1.22 -6.94 7.28
CA THR A 34 -2.59 -7.11 7.76
C THR A 34 -3.43 -5.87 7.52
N LEU A 35 -4.73 -6.08 7.36
CA LEU A 35 -5.71 -4.99 7.34
C LEU A 35 -6.09 -4.64 8.79
N PRO A 36 -6.39 -3.37 9.11
CA PRO A 36 -6.91 -2.98 10.41
C PRO A 36 -8.20 -3.75 10.76
N SER A 37 -8.43 -3.98 12.05
CA SER A 37 -9.70 -4.52 12.53
C SER A 37 -10.85 -3.53 12.29
N GLY A 38 -12.04 -4.04 11.99
CA GLY A 38 -13.24 -3.22 11.81
C GLY A 38 -13.43 -2.59 10.43
N VAL A 39 -12.57 -2.88 9.45
CA VAL A 39 -12.79 -2.43 8.07
C VAL A 39 -13.74 -3.38 7.36
N GLU A 40 -14.90 -2.88 6.95
CA GLU A 40 -15.84 -3.59 6.08
C GLU A 40 -15.45 -3.39 4.61
N LEU A 41 -15.08 -4.47 3.94
CA LEU A 41 -14.72 -4.49 2.51
C LEU A 41 -15.44 -5.64 1.84
N ASP A 42 -15.83 -5.43 0.58
CA ASP A 42 -16.24 -6.52 -0.29
C ASP A 42 -15.07 -7.47 -0.58
N LEU A 43 -15.40 -8.71 -0.90
CA LEU A 43 -14.41 -9.78 -1.08
C LEU A 43 -13.34 -9.45 -2.15
N PRO A 44 -13.69 -8.90 -3.33
CA PRO A 44 -12.71 -8.46 -4.32
C PRO A 44 -11.72 -7.41 -3.80
N SER A 45 -12.19 -6.39 -3.07
CA SER A 45 -11.33 -5.35 -2.49
C SER A 45 -10.40 -5.94 -1.43
N LYS A 46 -10.91 -6.84 -0.60
CA LYS A 46 -10.10 -7.52 0.42
C LYS A 46 -8.98 -8.37 -0.21
N ASP A 47 -9.28 -9.15 -1.25
CA ASP A 47 -8.28 -9.95 -1.97
C ASP A 47 -7.19 -9.06 -2.59
N LEU A 48 -7.58 -7.98 -3.27
CA LEU A 48 -6.63 -7.03 -3.86
C LEU A 48 -5.67 -6.46 -2.81
N LEU A 49 -6.21 -5.94 -1.71
CA LEU A 49 -5.40 -5.31 -0.67
C LEU A 49 -4.46 -6.30 0.01
N LEU A 50 -4.92 -7.52 0.33
CA LEU A 50 -4.05 -8.53 0.95
C LEU A 50 -2.87 -8.91 0.04
N ARG A 51 -3.05 -8.94 -1.28
CA ARG A 51 -1.95 -9.20 -2.25
C ARG A 51 -0.99 -8.03 -2.38
N LEU A 52 -1.48 -6.79 -2.27
CA LEU A 52 -0.65 -5.58 -2.28
C LEU A 52 0.17 -5.44 -0.99
N LEU A 53 -0.42 -5.83 0.14
CA LEU A 53 0.18 -5.74 1.46
C LEU A 53 1.05 -6.97 1.80
N GLU A 54 1.16 -7.96 0.92
CA GLU A 54 1.96 -9.18 1.14
C GLU A 54 3.39 -8.83 1.59
N LEU A 55 3.80 -9.48 2.68
CA LEU A 55 5.06 -9.19 3.36
C LEU A 55 6.24 -9.60 2.48
N GLN A 56 6.12 -10.77 1.83
CA GLN A 56 7.17 -11.30 0.96
C GLN A 56 7.13 -10.60 -0.42
N PRO A 57 8.16 -9.82 -0.79
CA PRO A 57 8.12 -9.04 -2.03
C PRO A 57 7.98 -9.89 -3.30
N SER A 58 8.48 -11.12 -3.28
CA SER A 58 8.36 -12.07 -4.40
C SER A 58 6.93 -12.53 -4.66
N ARG A 59 6.08 -12.50 -3.62
CA ARG A 59 4.67 -12.87 -3.67
C ARG A 59 3.74 -11.67 -3.81
N ARG A 60 4.24 -10.46 -3.52
CA ARG A 60 3.50 -9.22 -3.64
C ARG A 60 3.07 -8.95 -5.07
N LEU A 61 1.85 -8.46 -5.22
CA LEU A 61 1.33 -8.03 -6.51
C LEU A 61 2.24 -6.93 -7.10
N ARG A 62 2.81 -7.19 -8.29
CA ARG A 62 3.92 -6.37 -8.84
C ARG A 62 3.77 -5.95 -10.31
N SER A 63 2.68 -6.34 -10.99
CA SER A 63 2.52 -6.04 -12.41
C SER A 63 1.10 -5.64 -12.79
N ILE A 64 0.98 -4.81 -13.81
CA ILE A 64 -0.30 -4.41 -14.40
C ILE A 64 -1.03 -5.62 -14.98
N ARG A 65 -0.30 -6.54 -15.64
CA ARG A 65 -0.90 -7.77 -16.18
C ARG A 65 -1.56 -8.61 -15.10
N THR A 66 -0.96 -8.70 -13.91
CA THR A 66 -1.58 -9.40 -12.79
C THR A 66 -2.77 -8.64 -12.22
N LEU A 67 -2.72 -7.29 -12.17
CA LEU A 67 -3.85 -6.46 -11.76
C LEU A 67 -5.08 -6.66 -12.66
N GLU A 68 -4.88 -6.72 -13.98
CA GLU A 68 -5.94 -6.97 -14.98
C GLU A 68 -6.72 -8.28 -14.73
N THR A 69 -6.11 -9.25 -14.06
CA THR A 69 -6.76 -10.55 -13.75
C THR A 69 -7.53 -10.59 -12.44
N ILE A 70 -7.43 -9.55 -11.60
CA ILE A 70 -8.05 -9.54 -10.27
C ILE A 70 -9.53 -9.19 -10.38
N ALA A 71 -10.37 -9.88 -9.59
CA ALA A 71 -11.83 -9.72 -9.61
C ALA A 71 -12.28 -8.27 -9.34
N PHE A 72 -11.53 -7.53 -8.52
CA PHE A 72 -11.77 -6.10 -8.26
C PHE A 72 -11.80 -5.27 -9.56
N TYR A 73 -10.97 -5.62 -10.54
CA TYR A 73 -10.89 -4.91 -11.83
C TYR A 73 -11.76 -5.56 -12.92
N LYS A 74 -12.65 -6.49 -12.58
CA LYS A 74 -13.54 -7.12 -13.56
C LYS A 74 -14.44 -6.04 -14.20
N GLY A 75 -14.38 -5.94 -15.53
CA GLY A 75 -15.13 -4.94 -16.29
C GLY A 75 -14.45 -3.58 -16.39
N PHE A 76 -13.29 -3.37 -15.75
CA PHE A 76 -12.49 -2.17 -15.91
C PHE A 76 -11.57 -2.27 -17.14
N SER A 77 -11.62 -1.27 -18.02
CA SER A 77 -10.84 -1.27 -19.26
C SER A 77 -9.49 -0.56 -19.09
N PHE A 78 -8.44 -1.33 -18.80
CA PHE A 78 -7.06 -0.82 -18.77
C PHE A 78 -6.57 -0.33 -20.14
N LYS A 79 -7.17 -0.84 -21.23
CA LYS A 79 -6.91 -0.34 -22.59
C LYS A 79 -7.36 1.12 -22.71
N ASP A 80 -8.57 1.44 -22.27
CA ASP A 80 -9.11 2.80 -22.38
C ASP A 80 -8.37 3.79 -21.48
N VAL A 81 -7.84 3.34 -20.33
CA VAL A 81 -6.92 4.15 -19.51
C VAL A 81 -5.64 4.48 -20.28
N ARG A 82 -4.99 3.46 -20.88
CA ARG A 82 -3.75 3.66 -21.67
C ARG A 82 -3.97 4.58 -22.87
N GLU A 83 -5.13 4.47 -23.51
CA GLU A 83 -5.54 5.31 -24.65
C GLU A 83 -6.11 6.67 -24.24
N ARG A 84 -6.10 7.01 -22.93
CA ARG A 84 -6.60 8.28 -22.37
C ARG A 84 -8.07 8.58 -22.70
N LYS A 85 -8.86 7.54 -22.94
CA LYS A 85 -10.32 7.64 -23.17
C LYS A 85 -11.08 7.87 -21.87
N ILE A 86 -10.48 7.54 -20.73
CA ILE A 86 -11.03 7.76 -19.40
C ILE A 86 -10.40 9.01 -18.81
N LYS A 87 -11.20 10.04 -18.52
CA LYS A 87 -10.73 11.23 -17.80
C LYS A 87 -10.81 10.98 -16.28
N PRO A 88 -9.76 11.30 -15.50
CA PRO A 88 -9.79 11.12 -14.05
C PRO A 88 -10.99 11.81 -13.37
N ASN A 89 -11.35 13.02 -13.81
CA ASN A 89 -12.49 13.75 -13.27
C ASN A 89 -13.84 13.03 -13.48
N ASP A 90 -13.98 12.27 -14.56
CA ASP A 90 -15.20 11.51 -14.84
C ASP A 90 -15.30 10.30 -13.90
N LEU A 91 -14.18 9.64 -13.60
CA LEU A 91 -14.13 8.57 -12.59
C LEU A 91 -14.47 9.09 -11.18
N ILE A 92 -13.89 10.22 -10.79
CA ILE A 92 -14.16 10.80 -9.47
C ILE A 92 -15.64 11.12 -9.32
N LYS A 93 -16.26 11.74 -10.34
CA LYS A 93 -17.71 12.01 -10.33
C LYS A 93 -18.56 10.74 -10.29
N LEU A 94 -18.11 9.67 -10.96
CA LEU A 94 -18.83 8.40 -11.00
C LEU A 94 -18.84 7.69 -9.63
N TYR A 95 -17.69 7.60 -8.97
CA TYR A 95 -17.55 6.86 -7.71
C TYR A 95 -17.77 7.72 -6.46
N PHE A 96 -17.53 9.03 -6.56
CA PHE A 96 -17.67 10.02 -5.50
C PHE A 96 -18.53 11.20 -5.99
N PRO A 97 -19.83 10.97 -6.32
CA PRO A 97 -20.68 12.01 -6.90
C PRO A 97 -20.86 13.24 -5.98
N ASN A 98 -20.73 13.04 -4.67
CA ASN A 98 -20.83 14.08 -3.66
C ASN A 98 -19.45 14.61 -3.20
N GLY A 99 -18.40 14.31 -3.96
CA GLY A 99 -17.01 14.56 -3.56
C GLY A 99 -16.47 13.54 -2.56
N ALA A 100 -15.17 13.62 -2.27
CA ALA A 100 -14.57 12.84 -1.19
C ALA A 100 -15.25 13.21 0.13
N ARG A 101 -15.55 12.20 0.96
CA ARG A 101 -16.05 12.44 2.32
C ARG A 101 -14.90 13.03 3.13
N ASN A 102 -14.82 14.36 3.21
CA ASN A 102 -13.90 15.04 4.11
C ASN A 102 -14.34 14.77 5.54
N LYS A 103 -13.77 13.78 6.21
CA LYS A 103 -13.83 13.73 7.67
C LYS A 103 -12.84 14.77 8.18
N LYS A 104 -13.26 15.63 9.11
CA LYS A 104 -12.39 16.67 9.69
C LYS A 104 -11.09 16.09 10.27
N GLU A 105 -11.13 14.84 10.73
CA GLU A 105 -10.01 14.07 11.26
C GLU A 105 -8.86 13.85 10.24
N ASP A 106 -9.16 13.82 8.94
CA ASP A 106 -8.14 13.57 7.90
C ASP A 106 -7.31 14.83 7.58
N ILE A 107 -7.81 16.02 7.92
CA ILE A 107 -7.17 17.31 7.60
C ILE A 107 -6.11 17.68 8.65
N GLU A 108 -6.33 17.32 9.91
CA GLU A 108 -5.38 17.59 11.01
C GLU A 108 -4.04 16.84 10.79
N TYR A 109 -4.07 15.69 10.12
CA TYR A 109 -2.88 14.86 9.86
C TYR A 109 -1.83 15.48 8.93
N PHE A 110 -2.19 16.50 8.14
CA PHE A 110 -1.29 17.13 7.16
C PHE A 110 -0.82 18.53 7.56
N GLN A 111 -1.26 19.06 8.70
CA GLN A 111 -0.82 20.38 9.18
C GLN A 111 0.63 20.38 9.67
N ASP A 112 1.14 19.23 10.09
CA ASP A 112 2.50 19.10 10.63
C ASP A 112 3.62 19.23 9.57
N PHE A 113 3.28 19.25 8.28
CA PHE A 113 4.25 19.38 7.19
C PHE A 113 4.49 20.82 6.71
N GLU A 114 3.76 21.80 7.22
CA GLU A 114 3.88 23.21 6.81
C GLU A 114 4.63 24.11 7.83
N ASN A 115 5.29 23.51 8.83
CA ASN A 115 6.15 24.23 9.80
C ASN A 115 7.63 23.90 9.64
#